data_AF-A0A0Q9TLD0-F1
#
_entry.id   AF-A0A0Q9TLD0-F1
#
_cell.length_a   1.000
_cell.length_b   1.000
_cell.length_c   1.000
_cell.angle_alpha   90.00
_cell.angle_beta   90.00
_cell.angle_gamma   90.00
#
_symmetry.space_group_name_H-M   'P 1'
#
loop_
_entity.id
_entity.type
_entity.pdbx_description
1 polymer ?
#
loop_
_entity_poly.entity_id
_entity_poly.type
_entity_poly.pdbx_seq_one_letter_code
_entity_poly.pdbx_strand_id
1 'polypeptide(L)'
;MIVIDEDVYRDNGMHEGSNEIIVVTGHSEPARVIEALEKAGDRMLTIDDEGHVHADANQAALAGAYTPNYVSTPTVTDRGIEMYLDAKGSIGPEMADALRRVLREELERVVADARVSAVV
;
A
#
# COMPACT_ATOMS: atom_id res chain seq x y z
N MET A 1 -5.60 -16.36 -6.87
CA MET A 1 -6.12 -15.68 -5.68
C MET A 1 -5.07 -14.70 -5.17
N ILE A 2 -5.45 -13.51 -4.70
CA ILE A 2 -4.51 -12.55 -4.11
C ILE A 2 -4.27 -12.89 -2.63
N VAL A 3 -3.03 -13.16 -2.28
CA VAL A 3 -2.58 -13.41 -0.90
C VAL A 3 -1.73 -12.22 -0.45
N ILE A 4 -2.09 -11.62 0.69
CA ILE A 4 -1.32 -10.54 1.31
C ILE A 4 -0.88 -11.09 2.66
N ASP A 5 0.43 -11.12 2.92
CA ASP A 5 0.99 -11.64 4.16
C ASP A 5 0.58 -10.74 5.35
N GLU A 6 0.39 -11.34 6.52
CA GLU A 6 -0.17 -10.67 7.70
C GLU A 6 0.71 -9.53 8.26
N ASP A 7 2.00 -9.55 7.92
CA ASP A 7 2.98 -8.56 8.33
C ASP A 7 3.01 -7.33 7.41
N VAL A 8 2.35 -7.37 6.25
CA VAL A 8 2.19 -6.21 5.36
C VAL A 8 1.37 -5.13 6.08
N TYR A 9 1.91 -3.91 6.20
CA TYR A 9 1.36 -2.76 6.92
C TYR A 9 1.17 -3.00 8.42
N ARG A 10 1.85 -3.97 9.01
CA ARG A 10 1.72 -4.24 10.44
C ARG A 10 2.34 -3.10 11.25
N ASP A 11 1.59 -2.59 12.22
CA ASP A 11 2.12 -1.73 13.29
C ASP A 11 3.28 -2.44 13.99
N ASN A 12 4.49 -1.88 13.84
CA ASN A 12 5.70 -2.41 14.47
C ASN A 12 5.92 -1.82 15.88
N GLY A 13 4.96 -1.06 16.42
CA GLY A 13 5.04 -0.38 17.71
C GLY A 13 6.09 0.72 17.75
N MET A 14 6.70 1.06 16.61
CA MET A 14 7.69 2.13 16.51
C MET A 14 6.94 3.43 16.20
N HIS A 15 6.92 4.33 17.18
CA HIS A 15 6.35 5.67 17.03
C HIS A 15 7.18 6.60 16.14
N GLU A 16 8.33 6.14 15.65
CA GLU A 16 9.27 6.91 14.81
C GLU A 16 9.31 6.33 13.39
N GLY A 17 8.32 6.69 12.56
CA GLY A 17 8.32 6.43 11.12
C GLY A 17 8.03 4.98 10.71
N SER A 18 6.79 4.71 10.33
CA SER A 18 6.40 3.51 9.58
C SER A 18 6.66 3.75 8.11
N ASN A 19 7.73 3.12 7.63
CA ASN A 19 8.07 3.00 6.24
C ASN A 19 7.99 1.53 5.86
N GLU A 20 7.49 1.24 4.68
CA GLU A 20 7.30 -0.14 4.26
C GLU A 20 7.65 -0.35 2.80
N ILE A 21 8.36 -1.44 2.54
CA ILE A 21 8.57 -1.95 1.19
C ILE A 21 7.73 -3.22 1.07
N ILE A 22 6.84 -3.25 0.08
CA ILE A 22 6.12 -4.46 -0.30
C ILE A 22 6.72 -5.05 -1.57
N VAL A 23 6.67 -6.38 -1.71
CA VAL A 23 7.06 -7.12 -2.91
C VAL A 23 5.87 -7.93 -3.39
N VAL A 24 5.53 -7.81 -4.67
CA VAL A 24 4.53 -8.64 -5.34
C VAL A 24 5.21 -9.71 -6.18
N THR A 25 4.79 -10.97 -5.98
CA THR A 25 5.32 -12.16 -6.67
C THR A 25 4.22 -13.09 -7.17
N GLY A 26 4.59 -14.14 -7.91
CA GLY A 26 3.65 -15.20 -8.31
C GLY A 26 2.61 -14.77 -9.35
N HIS A 27 2.91 -13.75 -10.15
CA HIS A 27 2.03 -13.22 -11.19
C HIS A 27 2.58 -13.49 -12.60
N SER A 28 1.71 -13.50 -13.61
CA SER A 28 2.08 -13.71 -15.01
C SER A 28 2.17 -12.42 -15.85
N GLU A 29 1.68 -11.29 -15.32
CA GLU A 29 1.53 -10.03 -16.09
C GLU A 29 2.20 -8.82 -15.38
N PRO A 30 3.54 -8.70 -15.39
CA PRO A 30 4.26 -7.68 -14.62
C PRO A 30 3.82 -6.25 -14.90
N ALA A 31 3.59 -5.88 -16.17
CA ALA A 31 3.17 -4.54 -16.54
C ALA A 31 1.81 -4.14 -15.94
N ARG A 32 0.88 -5.09 -15.84
CA ARG A 32 -0.44 -4.86 -15.25
C ARG A 32 -0.37 -4.75 -13.73
N VAL A 33 0.52 -5.52 -13.10
CA VAL A 33 0.78 -5.40 -11.66
C VAL A 33 1.38 -4.03 -11.33
N ILE A 34 2.32 -3.52 -12.14
CA ILE A 34 2.87 -2.16 -11.97
C ILE A 34 1.74 -1.12 -12.05
N GLU A 35 0.89 -1.18 -13.07
CA GLU A 35 -0.24 -0.24 -13.20
C GLU A 35 -1.21 -0.30 -12.01
N ALA A 36 -1.48 -1.51 -11.49
CA ALA A 36 -2.31 -1.67 -10.30
C ALA A 36 -1.65 -1.12 -9.03
N LEU A 37 -0.34 -1.30 -8.88
CA LEU A 37 0.41 -0.74 -7.76
C LEU A 37 0.49 0.78 -7.81
N GLU A 38 0.65 1.38 -8.99
CA GLU A 38 0.57 2.84 -9.16
C GLU A 38 -0.79 3.38 -8.71
N LYS A 39 -1.89 2.75 -9.17
CA LYS A 39 -3.26 3.10 -8.75
C LYS A 39 -3.48 2.90 -7.26
N ALA A 40 -2.96 1.82 -6.70
CA ALA A 40 -3.03 1.57 -5.26
C ALA A 40 -2.28 2.67 -4.50
N GLY A 41 -1.06 3.01 -4.93
CA GLY A 41 -0.25 4.07 -4.34
C GLY A 41 -0.94 5.43 -4.32
N ASP A 42 -1.56 5.83 -5.43
CA ASP A 42 -2.35 7.06 -5.51
C ASP A 42 -3.50 7.07 -4.50
N ARG A 43 -4.22 5.95 -4.37
CA ARG A 43 -5.30 5.79 -3.40
C ARG A 43 -4.80 5.74 -1.95
N MET A 44 -3.62 5.15 -1.71
CA MET A 44 -3.03 5.06 -0.37
C MET A 44 -2.72 6.43 0.22
N LEU A 45 -2.31 7.39 -0.61
CA LEU A 45 -2.05 8.78 -0.20
C LEU A 45 -3.30 9.54 0.26
N THR A 46 -4.51 8.98 0.05
CA THR A 46 -5.77 9.55 0.51
C THR A 46 -6.40 8.80 1.67
N ILE A 47 -5.69 7.81 2.25
CA ILE A 47 -6.15 7.06 3.42
C ILE A 47 -5.69 7.77 4.69
N ASP A 48 -6.61 8.04 5.59
CA ASP A 48 -6.26 8.63 6.89
C ASP A 48 -5.93 7.60 7.98
N ASP A 49 -5.52 8.09 9.15
CA ASP A 49 -5.21 7.31 10.35
C ASP A 49 -6.40 6.53 10.92
N GLU A 50 -7.63 6.94 10.61
CA GLU A 50 -8.85 6.22 10.96
C GLU A 50 -9.27 5.19 9.87
N GLY A 51 -8.47 5.03 8.81
CA GLY A 51 -8.74 4.09 7.71
C GLY A 51 -9.81 4.56 6.72
N HIS A 52 -10.19 5.84 6.75
CA HIS A 52 -11.09 6.44 5.78
C HIS A 52 -10.34 6.77 4.48
N VAL A 53 -10.95 6.43 3.34
CA VAL A 53 -10.40 6.75 2.02
C VAL A 53 -11.07 8.03 1.52
N HIS A 54 -10.33 9.13 1.50
CA HIS A 54 -10.80 10.41 0.98
C HIS A 54 -10.82 10.40 -0.55
N ALA A 55 -11.68 11.24 -1.14
CA ALA A 55 -11.81 11.32 -2.61
C ALA A 55 -10.51 11.83 -3.27
N ASP A 56 -9.80 12.72 -2.59
CA ASP A 56 -8.51 13.26 -2.98
C ASP A 56 -7.75 13.81 -1.76
N ALA A 57 -6.49 14.18 -1.97
CA ALA A 57 -5.63 14.73 -0.91
C ALA A 57 -6.12 16.08 -0.35
N ASN A 58 -6.88 16.87 -1.11
CA ASN A 58 -7.44 18.13 -0.60
C ASN A 58 -8.55 17.86 0.41
N GLN A 59 -9.39 16.85 0.17
CA GLN A 59 -10.42 16.45 1.12
C GLN A 59 -9.83 15.93 2.43
N ALA A 60 -8.79 15.09 2.36
CA ALA A 60 -8.05 14.65 3.55
C ALA A 60 -7.48 15.84 4.33
N ALA A 61 -6.85 16.79 3.63
CA ALA A 61 -6.30 18.00 4.25
C ALA A 61 -7.37 18.89 4.89
N LEU A 62 -8.55 19.03 4.25
CA LEU A 62 -9.68 19.79 4.80
C LEU A 62 -10.27 19.15 6.05
N ALA A 63 -10.23 17.82 6.15
CA ALA A 63 -10.62 17.09 7.35
C ALA A 63 -9.58 17.22 8.49
N GLY A 64 -8.39 17.78 8.22
CA GLY A 64 -7.27 17.79 9.15
C GLY A 64 -6.70 16.40 9.40
N ALA A 65 -6.97 15.47 8.49
CA ALA A 65 -6.60 14.07 8.62
C ALA A 65 -5.13 13.85 8.24
N TYR A 66 -4.47 12.93 8.92
CA TYR A 66 -3.11 12.53 8.60
C TYR A 66 -3.13 11.36 7.61
N THR A 67 -2.38 11.46 6.51
CA THR A 67 -2.29 10.41 5.48
C THR A 67 -0.83 10.04 5.20
N PRO A 68 -0.56 8.91 4.50
CA PRO A 68 0.76 8.61 3.99
C PRO A 68 1.35 9.75 3.18
N ASN A 69 2.65 9.99 3.32
CA ASN A 69 3.33 11.15 2.77
C ASN A 69 3.95 10.89 1.40
N TYR A 70 4.29 9.64 1.11
CA TYR A 70 4.94 9.29 -0.14
C TYR A 70 4.73 7.81 -0.48
N VAL A 71 4.57 7.54 -1.78
CA VAL A 71 4.62 6.19 -2.36
C VAL A 71 5.56 6.24 -3.55
N SER A 72 6.48 5.27 -3.65
CA SER A 72 7.41 5.19 -4.78
C SER A 72 6.74 4.63 -6.03
N THR A 73 7.25 4.98 -7.21
CA THR A 73 6.93 4.23 -8.42
C THR A 73 7.31 2.76 -8.25
N PRO A 74 6.45 1.80 -8.64
CA PRO A 74 6.78 0.39 -8.56
C PRO A 74 7.94 0.03 -9.50
N THR A 75 8.84 -0.85 -9.05
CA THR A 75 10.02 -1.26 -9.83
C THR A 75 10.16 -2.78 -9.89
N VAL A 76 10.60 -3.30 -11.03
CA VAL A 76 10.90 -4.73 -11.18
C VAL A 76 12.29 -4.99 -10.61
N THR A 77 12.39 -5.94 -9.69
CA THR A 77 13.64 -6.39 -9.06
C THR A 77 13.78 -7.91 -9.18
N ASP A 78 14.92 -8.44 -8.74
CA ASP A 78 15.13 -9.90 -8.67
C ASP A 78 14.21 -10.60 -7.65
N ARG A 79 13.58 -9.84 -6.75
CA ARG A 79 12.64 -10.36 -5.73
C ARG A 79 11.19 -10.35 -6.20
N GLY A 80 10.84 -9.52 -7.19
CA GLY A 80 9.47 -9.29 -7.64
C GLY A 80 9.24 -7.84 -8.06
N ILE A 81 8.00 -7.38 -8.01
CA ILE A 81 7.69 -5.95 -8.21
C ILE A 81 7.61 -5.28 -6.85
N GLU A 82 8.45 -4.27 -6.63
CA GLU A 82 8.59 -3.58 -5.34
C GLU A 82 7.96 -2.19 -5.34
N MET A 83 7.32 -1.84 -4.23
CA MET A 83 6.78 -0.50 -3.98
C MET A 83 7.05 -0.09 -2.53
N TYR A 84 7.49 1.14 -2.34
CA TYR A 84 7.76 1.73 -1.03
C TYR A 84 6.66 2.71 -0.62
N LEU A 85 6.24 2.68 0.64
CA LEU A 85 5.30 3.61 1.26
C LEU A 85 5.93 4.23 2.50
N ASP A 86 5.87 5.55 2.61
CA ASP A 86 6.33 6.34 3.75
C ASP A 86 5.15 7.05 4.40
N ALA A 87 4.83 6.67 5.63
CA ALA A 87 3.85 7.38 6.42
C ALA A 87 4.50 8.53 7.22
N LYS A 88 5.79 8.50 7.58
CA LYS A 88 6.49 9.36 8.57
C LYS A 88 6.03 9.22 10.03
N GLY A 89 4.85 8.70 10.28
CA GLY A 89 4.28 8.37 11.59
C GLY A 89 3.99 6.88 11.67
N SER A 90 3.18 6.44 12.64
CA SER A 90 2.78 5.03 12.75
C SER A 90 1.67 4.67 11.75
N ILE A 91 1.76 3.52 11.10
CA ILE A 91 0.59 2.91 10.44
C ILE A 91 -0.24 2.22 11.51
N GLY A 92 -1.30 2.88 11.96
CA GLY A 92 -2.25 2.31 12.91
C GLY A 92 -3.05 1.15 12.30
N PRO A 93 -3.72 0.32 13.12
CA PRO A 93 -4.48 -0.84 12.65
C PRO A 93 -5.53 -0.50 11.57
N GLU A 94 -6.24 0.61 11.74
CA GLU A 94 -7.30 1.07 10.84
C GLU A 94 -6.74 1.49 9.47
N MET A 95 -5.65 2.26 9.49
CA MET A 95 -4.90 2.61 8.27
C MET A 95 -4.35 1.35 7.59
N ALA A 96 -3.75 0.42 8.35
CA ALA A 96 -3.20 -0.84 7.83
C ALA A 96 -4.26 -1.65 7.08
N ASP A 97 -5.44 -1.82 7.67
CA ASP A 97 -6.54 -2.55 7.05
C ASP A 97 -7.04 -1.87 5.77
N ALA A 98 -7.13 -0.53 5.78
CA ALA A 98 -7.49 0.24 4.60
C ALA A 98 -6.43 0.14 3.49
N LEU A 99 -5.13 0.22 3.81
CA LEU A 99 -4.01 0.04 2.88
C LEU A 99 -4.05 -1.36 2.24
N ARG A 100 -4.21 -2.42 3.04
CA ARG A 100 -4.34 -3.81 2.53
C ARG A 100 -5.56 -3.98 1.63
N ARG A 101 -6.69 -3.38 2.01
CA ARG A 101 -7.93 -3.42 1.21
C ARG A 101 -7.72 -2.77 -0.16
N VAL A 102 -7.17 -1.56 -0.19
CA VAL A 102 -6.89 -0.84 -1.45
C VAL A 102 -5.94 -1.63 -2.33
N LEU A 103 -4.84 -2.16 -1.76
CA LEU A 103 -3.88 -2.97 -2.49
C LEU A 103 -4.53 -4.21 -3.12
N ARG A 104 -5.34 -4.93 -2.34
CA ARG A 104 -6.09 -6.10 -2.81
C ARG A 104 -7.03 -5.74 -3.95
N GLU A 105 -7.85 -4.70 -3.78
CA GLU A 105 -8.82 -4.27 -4.77
C GLU A 105 -8.18 -3.95 -6.12
N GLU A 106 -7.05 -3.24 -6.13
CA GLU A 106 -6.38 -2.89 -7.39
C GLU A 106 -5.70 -4.10 -8.05
N LEU A 107 -5.10 -5.01 -7.26
CA LEU A 107 -4.52 -6.24 -7.80
C LEU A 107 -5.58 -7.19 -8.38
N GLU A 108 -6.71 -7.38 -7.68
CA GLU A 108 -7.81 -8.25 -8.12
C GLU A 108 -8.46 -7.79 -9.45
N ARG A 109 -8.32 -6.51 -9.81
CA ARG A 109 -8.80 -5.99 -11.11
C ARG A 109 -7.95 -6.46 -12.30
N VAL A 110 -6.70 -6.83 -12.05
CA VAL A 110 -5.72 -7.02 -13.14
C VAL A 110 -5.13 -8.42 -13.22
N VAL A 111 -5.02 -9.13 -12.10
CA VAL A 111 -4.45 -10.47 -12.05
C VAL A 111 -5.34 -11.43 -11.26
N ALA A 112 -5.34 -12.70 -11.66
CA ALA A 112 -6.07 -13.73 -10.95
C ALA A 112 -5.37 -14.11 -9.63
N ASP A 113 -4.03 -14.09 -9.62
CA ASP A 113 -3.16 -14.54 -8.54
C ASP A 113 -1.90 -13.68 -8.39
N ALA A 114 -1.54 -13.43 -7.14
CA ALA A 114 -0.31 -12.80 -6.71
C ALA A 114 -0.12 -13.02 -5.20
N ARG A 115 1.13 -12.97 -4.74
CA ARG A 115 1.46 -12.88 -3.32
C ARG A 115 2.14 -11.54 -3.03
N VAL A 116 1.69 -10.86 -1.99
CA VAL A 116 2.29 -9.64 -1.45
C VAL A 116 2.95 -9.96 -0.11
N SER A 117 4.22 -9.60 0.05
CA SER A 117 4.97 -9.73 1.29
C SER A 117 5.69 -8.43 1.66
N ALA A 118 5.86 -8.16 2.94
CA ALA A 118 6.71 -7.07 3.41
C ALA A 118 8.19 -7.44 3.28
N VAL A 119 9.05 -6.44 3.07
CA VAL A 119 10.50 -6.57 3.23
C VAL A 119 10.85 -5.98 4.59
N VAL A 120 11.25 -6.86 5.50
CA VAL A 120 11.87 -6.52 6.79
C VAL A 120 13.37 -6.27 6.67
#